data_AF-A0A101XH86-F1
#
_entry.id   AF-A0A101XH86-F1
#
_cell.length_a   1.000
_cell.length_b   1.000
_cell.length_c   1.000
_cell.angle_alpha   90.00
_cell.angle_beta   90.00
_cell.angle_gamma   90.00
#
_symmetry.space_group_name_H-M   'P 1'
#
loop_
_entity.id
_entity.type
_entity.pdbx_description
1 polymer ?
#
loop_
_entity_poly.entity_id
_entity_poly.type
_entity_poly.pdbx_seq_one_letter_code
_entity_poly.pdbx_strand_id
1 'polypeptide(L)' 'MLNALVLEYWLDAQTIRRDLVKEYFNISNGYMHPSNKPGLGIEINEDALTQYPYRKMHLEYFSNDYKYRYHGDAT' A
#
# COMPACT_ATOMS: atom_id res chain seq x y z
N MET A 1 -1.48 -23.79 15.14
CA MET A 1 -0.64 -22.85 15.89
C MET A 1 -0.65 -21.51 15.18
N LEU A 2 -0.71 -20.41 15.92
CA LEU A 2 -0.55 -19.06 15.37
C LEU A 2 0.93 -18.86 14.99
N ASN A 3 1.22 -18.36 13.79
CA ASN A 3 2.59 -18.20 13.25
C ASN A 3 2.86 -16.78 12.71
N ALA A 4 2.04 -15.79 13.07
CA ALA A 4 2.26 -14.40 12.71
C ALA A 4 3.39 -13.80 13.58
N LEU A 5 4.36 -13.12 12.94
CA LEU A 5 5.52 -12.52 13.60
C LEU A 5 5.51 -10.99 13.53
N VAL A 6 5.42 -10.43 12.32
CA VAL A 6 5.37 -8.97 12.07
C VAL A 6 4.54 -8.68 10.81
N LEU A 7 4.01 -7.46 10.71
CA LEU A 7 3.32 -6.95 9.53
C LEU A 7 4.00 -5.66 9.08
N GLU A 8 4.51 -5.65 7.84
CA GLU A 8 4.99 -4.41 7.22
C GLU A 8 3.80 -3.48 6.99
N TYR A 9 3.99 -2.19 7.32
CA TYR A 9 3.02 -1.16 6.99
C TYR A 9 3.73 0.13 6.62
N TRP A 10 3.05 0.94 5.81
CA TRP A 10 3.53 2.25 5.42
C TRP A 10 2.95 3.30 6.37
N LEU A 11 3.81 4.16 6.91
CA LEU A 11 3.43 5.35 7.68
C LEU A 11 2.90 6.44 6.72
N ASP A 12 1.74 6.20 6.12
CA ASP A 12 1.11 7.13 5.18
C ASP A 12 0.28 8.17 5.93
N ALA A 13 0.82 9.38 6.13
CA ALA A 13 0.03 10.46 6.69
C ALA A 13 -1.01 10.99 5.68
N GLN A 14 -0.66 11.14 4.38
CA GLN A 14 -1.56 11.63 3.31
C GLN A 14 -1.09 11.18 1.93
N THR A 15 -1.49 9.99 1.49
CA THR A 15 -1.17 9.48 0.14
C THR A 15 -2.43 9.07 -0.60
N ILE A 16 -2.28 8.88 -1.91
CA ILE A 16 -3.32 8.31 -2.79
C ILE A 16 -3.93 7.04 -2.17
N ARG A 17 -3.11 6.17 -1.56
CA ARG A 17 -3.58 4.92 -0.93
C ARG A 17 -4.58 5.17 0.20
N ARG A 18 -4.39 6.23 0.98
CA ARG A 18 -5.32 6.63 2.05
C ARG A 18 -6.60 7.22 1.48
N ASP A 19 -6.51 8.00 0.41
CA ASP A 19 -7.69 8.60 -0.24
C ASP A 19 -8.61 7.56 -0.89
N LEU A 20 -8.05 6.45 -1.38
CA LEU A 20 -8.77 5.38 -2.08
C LEU A 20 -9.71 4.56 -1.19
N VAL A 21 -9.62 4.68 0.13
CA VAL A 21 -10.43 3.92 1.09
C VAL A 21 -11.13 4.87 2.06
N LYS A 22 -12.35 4.54 2.49
CA LYS A 22 -13.10 5.36 3.45
C LYS A 22 -12.58 5.20 4.87
N GLU A 23 -12.14 4.00 5.22
CA GLU A 23 -11.51 3.68 6.50
C GLU A 23 -10.06 3.28 6.29
N TYR A 24 -9.15 3.89 7.06
CA TYR A 24 -7.75 3.49 7.10
C TYR A 24 -7.47 2.60 8.31
N PHE A 25 -6.32 1.93 8.32
CA PHE A 25 -5.90 1.08 9.42
C PHE A 25 -5.84 1.87 10.74
N ASN A 26 -6.37 1.28 11.81
CA ASN A 26 -6.15 1.80 13.15
C ASN A 26 -4.82 1.26 13.68
N ILE A 27 -3.86 2.14 13.86
CA ILE A 27 -2.54 1.81 14.40
C ILE A 27 -2.40 2.48 15.76
N SER A 28 -2.20 1.68 16.80
CA SER A 28 -1.94 2.19 18.15
C SER A 28 -0.89 1.34 18.85
N ASN A 29 0.03 2.00 19.57
CA ASN A 29 1.11 1.34 20.31
C ASN A 29 1.97 0.36 19.48
N GLY A 30 2.15 0.63 18.18
CA GLY A 30 2.92 -0.23 17.28
C GLY A 30 2.17 -1.44 16.73
N TYR A 31 0.87 -1.57 17.00
CA TYR A 31 0.03 -2.66 16.50
C TYR A 31 -1.04 -2.15 15.55
N MET A 32 -1.33 -2.94 14.51
CA MET A 32 -2.48 -2.74 13.63
C MET A 32 -3.70 -3.47 14.19
N HIS A 33 -4.80 -2.75 14.33
CA HIS A 33 -6.07 -3.29 14.79
C HIS A 33 -7.00 -3.55 13.60
N PRO A 34 -7.29 -4.81 13.26
CA PRO A 34 -8.20 -5.13 12.17
C PRO A 34 -9.63 -4.66 12.49
N SER A 35 -10.37 -4.32 11.44
CA SER A 35 -11.76 -3.93 11.52
C SER A 35 -12.66 -5.13 11.82
N ASN A 36 -13.73 -4.91 12.59
CA ASN A 36 -14.77 -5.92 12.86
C ASN A 36 -15.89 -5.93 11.79
N LYS A 37 -15.79 -5.09 10.76
CA LYS A 37 -16.74 -5.08 9.63
C LYS A 37 -16.54 -6.32 8.74
N PRO A 38 -17.57 -6.73 7.98
CA PRO A 38 -17.46 -7.86 7.07
C PRO A 38 -16.34 -7.72 6.03
N GLY A 39 -15.86 -8.86 5.52
CA GLY A 39 -14.88 -8.90 4.43
C GLY A 39 -13.50 -8.37 4.86
N LEU A 40 -12.93 -7.47 4.04
CA LEU A 40 -11.66 -6.80 4.36
C LEU A 40 -11.82 -5.70 5.42
N GLY A 41 -13.07 -5.35 5.76
CA GLY A 41 -13.39 -4.38 6.79
C GLY A 41 -13.12 -2.91 6.43
N ILE A 42 -12.97 -2.63 5.13
CA ILE A 42 -12.79 -1.30 4.51
C ILE A 42 -13.79 -1.13 3.36
N GLU A 43 -14.14 0.12 3.05
CA GLU A 43 -14.91 0.49 1.87
C GLU A 43 -14.07 1.29 0.88
N ILE A 44 -14.31 1.09 -0.42
CA ILE A 44 -13.65 1.88 -1.47
C ILE A 44 -14.24 3.29 -1.52
N ASN A 45 -13.38 4.29 -1.69
CA ASN A 45 -13.77 5.66 -2.00
C ASN A 45 -13.87 5.84 -3.52
N GLU A 46 -15.05 5.59 -4.08
CA GLU A 46 -15.28 5.65 -5.53
C GLU A 46 -15.03 7.03 -6.13
N ASP A 47 -15.30 8.10 -5.38
CA ASP A 47 -15.03 9.48 -5.84
C ASP A 47 -13.54 9.71 -6.07
N ALA A 48 -12.68 9.14 -5.22
CA ALA A 48 -11.23 9.24 -5.34
C ALA A 48 -10.67 8.45 -6.54
N LEU A 49 -11.32 7.36 -6.96
CA LEU A 49 -10.88 6.59 -8.13
C LEU A 49 -10.86 7.43 -9.40
N THR A 50 -11.79 8.37 -9.53
CA THR A 50 -11.87 9.26 -10.70
C THR A 50 -10.72 10.27 -10.77
N GLN A 51 -10.11 10.58 -9.62
CA GLN A 51 -9.03 11.56 -9.50
C GLN A 51 -7.66 10.96 -9.83
N TYR A 52 -7.52 9.63 -9.71
CA TYR A 52 -6.24 8.93 -9.82
C TYR A 52 -6.27 7.87 -10.94
N PRO A 53 -6.45 8.27 -12.22
CA PRO A 53 -6.43 7.31 -13.31
C PRO A 53 -5.07 6.63 -13.42
N TYR A 54 -5.09 5.35 -13.83
CA TYR A 54 -3.85 4.61 -14.06
C TYR A 54 -2.94 5.37 -15.04
N ARG A 55 -1.71 5.60 -14.62
CA ARG A 55 -0.63 6.08 -15.48
C ARG A 55 0.45 5.02 -15.51
N LYS A 56 0.83 4.58 -16.71
CA LYS A 56 1.94 3.65 -16.87
C LYS A 56 3.19 4.29 -16.28
N MET A 57 3.66 3.79 -15.15
CA MET A 57 4.98 4.12 -14.65
C MET A 57 6.01 3.31 -15.45
N HIS A 58 7.16 3.90 -15.76
CA HIS A 58 8.34 3.19 -16.24
C HIS A 58 8.98 2.37 -15.10
N LEU A 59 8.22 1.42 -14.54
CA LEU A 59 8.68 0.46 -13.53
C LEU A 59 8.52 -0.95 -14.10
N GLU A 60 9.16 -1.18 -15.24
CA GLU A 60 9.46 -2.55 -15.63
C GLU A 60 10.67 -2.95 -14.80
N TYR A 61 10.46 -3.69 -13.70
CA TYR A 61 11.51 -4.12 -12.76
C TYR A 61 12.67 -4.89 -13.42
N PHE A 62 12.50 -5.30 -14.68
CA PHE A 62 13.50 -5.97 -15.50
C PHE A 62 13.77 -5.29 -16.83
N SER A 63 13.24 -4.07 -17.08
CA SER A 63 13.60 -3.37 -18.29
C SER A 63 15.02 -2.84 -18.21
N ASN A 64 15.61 -2.69 -19.38
CA ASN A 64 16.92 -2.10 -19.54
C ASN A 64 17.00 -0.65 -19.01
N ASP A 65 15.86 0.00 -18.83
CA ASP A 65 15.71 1.40 -18.42
C ASP A 65 15.30 1.55 -16.94
N TYR A 66 15.30 0.46 -16.17
CA TYR A 66 14.96 0.49 -14.75
C TYR A 66 16.05 1.23 -13.95
N LYS A 67 15.63 2.18 -13.11
CA LYS A 67 16.49 3.15 -12.38
C LYS A 67 17.62 2.53 -11.54
N TYR A 68 17.57 1.25 -11.19
CA TYR A 68 18.58 0.57 -10.37
C TYR A 68 19.51 -0.36 -11.14
N ARG A 69 19.43 -0.45 -12.48
CA ARG A 69 20.35 -1.28 -13.28
C ARG A 69 21.83 -0.93 -13.07
N TYR A 70 22.12 0.32 -12.70
CA TYR A 70 23.47 0.82 -12.41
C TYR A 70 23.77 1.03 -10.92
N HIS A 71 22.83 0.67 -10.03
CA HIS A 71 22.99 0.79 -8.58
C HIS A 71 22.86 -0.61 -7.94
N GLY A 72 23.88 -1.42 -8.16
CA GLY A 72 24.61 -2.10 -7.08
C GLY A 72 24.00 -3.31 -6.35
N ASP A 73 22.72 -3.65 -6.49
CA ASP A 73 22.08 -4.50 -5.46
C ASP A 73 21.62 -5.88 -5.96
N ALA A 74 22.26 -6.42 -7.00
CA ALA A 74 22.12 -7.83 -7.37
C ALA A 74 23.37 -8.33 -8.12
N THR A 75 24.44 -8.62 -7.37
CA THR A 75 25.44 -9.62 -7.75
C THR A 75 25.05 -10.96 -7.18
#